data_AF-A0A369BIR3-F1
#
_entry.id   AF-A0A369BIR3-F1
#
_cell.length_a   1.000
_cell.length_b   1.000
_cell.length_c   1.000
_cell.angle_alpha   90.00
_cell.angle_beta   90.00
_cell.angle_gamma   90.00
#
_symmetry.space_group_name_H-M   'P 1'
#
loop_
_entity.id
_entity.type
_entity.pdbx_description
1 polymer ?
#
loop_
_entity_poly.entity_id
_entity_poly.type
_entity_poly.pdbx_seq_one_letter_code
_entity_poly.pdbx_strand_id
1 'polypeptide(L)'
;MLKLFEYNWQVRKDWFDWCDTVSDEELLKRRTGGIGYILPTLYHIVAVEYGWICGGIQEKTIEIPPFEEVASVQQIKDFSARCHVELAPFVYNWNESLEDCIMIDITDEGEREAHNYGEVMRHLIAHEIHHIGHLSIWSREIGKKPVTANLIGRGLFDIKK
;
A
#
# COMPACT_ATOMS: atom_id res chain seq x y z
N MET A 1 -7.63 3.00 13.69
CA MET A 1 -7.19 3.14 12.28
C MET A 1 -5.69 3.36 12.18
N LEU A 2 -5.12 4.45 12.74
CA LEU A 2 -3.71 4.82 12.59
C LEU A 2 -2.71 3.66 12.76
N LYS A 3 -2.86 2.85 13.81
CA LYS A 3 -1.97 1.70 14.06
C LYS A 3 -1.93 0.65 12.94
N LEU A 4 -3.00 0.52 12.15
CA LEU A 4 -3.03 -0.39 11.01
C LEU A 4 -2.32 0.20 9.78
N PHE A 5 -2.34 1.53 9.59
CA PHE A 5 -1.48 2.18 8.59
C PHE A 5 -0.01 2.05 8.96
N GLU A 6 0.35 2.32 10.21
CA GLU A 6 1.74 2.13 10.68
C GLU A 6 2.21 0.68 10.52
N TYR A 7 1.34 -0.29 10.82
CA TYR A 7 1.59 -1.71 10.56
C TYR A 7 1.85 -1.99 9.08
N ASN A 8 0.94 -1.53 8.22
CA ASN A 8 1.04 -1.71 6.79
C ASN A 8 2.35 -1.13 6.24
N TRP A 9 2.71 0.10 6.60
CA TRP A 9 3.96 0.72 6.18
C TRP A 9 5.20 -0.04 6.64
N GLN A 10 5.22 -0.56 7.88
CA GLN A 10 6.32 -1.40 8.36
C GLN A 10 6.42 -2.71 7.56
N VAL A 11 5.30 -3.39 7.33
CA VAL A 11 5.25 -4.65 6.58
C VAL A 11 5.67 -4.43 5.12
N ARG A 12 5.20 -3.36 4.49
CA ARG A 12 5.57 -2.97 3.12
C ARG A 12 7.07 -2.74 3.02
N LYS A 13 7.66 -2.02 3.98
CA LYS A 13 9.11 -1.83 4.05
C LYS A 13 9.84 -3.17 4.17
N ASP A 14 9.41 -4.05 5.05
CA ASP A 14 10.01 -5.39 5.20
C ASP A 14 9.93 -6.20 3.89
N TRP A 15 8.85 -6.06 3.12
CA TRP A 15 8.70 -6.70 1.81
C TRP A 15 9.60 -6.11 0.74
N PHE A 16 9.81 -4.79 0.76
CA PHE A 16 10.80 -4.15 -0.10
C PHE A 16 12.22 -4.65 0.21
N ASP A 17 12.58 -4.76 1.49
CA ASP A 17 13.86 -5.32 1.93
C ASP A 17 13.99 -6.81 1.55
N TRP A 18 12.88 -7.55 1.59
CA TRP A 18 12.83 -8.95 1.13
C TRP A 18 13.08 -9.07 -0.39
N CYS A 19 12.55 -8.13 -1.19
CA CYS A 19 12.70 -8.13 -2.65
C CYS A 19 14.17 -7.96 -3.09
N ASP A 20 15.00 -7.27 -2.31
CA ASP A 20 16.44 -7.15 -2.59
C ASP A 20 17.17 -8.50 -2.62
N THR A 21 16.54 -9.56 -2.08
CA THR A 21 17.11 -10.91 -2.06
C THR A 21 16.64 -11.78 -3.23
N VAL A 22 15.79 -11.26 -4.11
CA VAL A 22 15.12 -11.99 -5.20
C VAL A 22 15.62 -11.44 -6.53
N SER A 23 15.76 -12.29 -7.55
CA SER A 23 16.11 -11.83 -8.89
C SER A 23 14.95 -11.07 -9.54
N ASP A 24 15.28 -10.10 -10.40
CA ASP A 24 14.29 -9.35 -11.18
C ASP A 24 13.38 -10.27 -12.00
N GLU A 25 13.93 -11.37 -12.54
CA GLU A 25 13.15 -12.39 -13.24
C GLU A 25 12.02 -12.95 -12.36
N GLU A 26 12.30 -13.35 -11.12
CA GLU A 26 11.29 -13.92 -10.23
C GLU A 26 10.31 -12.88 -9.67
N LEU A 27 10.76 -11.62 -9.54
CA LEU A 27 9.93 -10.48 -9.15
C LEU A 27 8.90 -10.09 -10.23
N LEU A 28 9.27 -10.26 -11.50
CA LEU A 28 8.45 -9.92 -12.68
C LEU A 28 7.78 -11.15 -13.33
N LYS A 29 7.97 -12.35 -12.76
CA LYS A 29 7.37 -13.58 -13.25
C LYS A 29 5.87 -13.62 -12.95
N ARG A 30 5.08 -14.02 -13.95
CA ARG A 30 3.62 -14.19 -13.81
C ARG A 30 3.30 -15.36 -12.86
N ARG A 31 2.32 -15.14 -11.99
CA ARG A 31 1.81 -16.08 -10.98
C ARG A 31 0.28 -16.06 -10.96
N THR A 32 -0.30 -17.06 -10.30
CA THR A 32 -1.75 -17.13 -10.08
C THR A 32 -2.14 -16.32 -8.85
N GLY A 33 -3.23 -15.55 -8.95
CA GLY A 33 -3.82 -14.76 -7.86
C GLY A 33 -3.51 -13.26 -7.97
N GLY A 34 -4.37 -12.43 -7.37
CA GLY A 34 -4.23 -10.96 -7.38
C GLY A 34 -3.89 -10.38 -8.75
N ILE A 35 -2.93 -9.46 -8.78
CA ILE A 35 -2.39 -8.83 -10.01
C ILE A 35 -1.45 -9.78 -10.78
N GLY A 36 -1.01 -10.87 -10.14
CA GLY A 36 -0.23 -11.92 -10.78
C GLY A 36 1.28 -11.70 -10.81
N TYR A 37 1.83 -10.72 -10.09
CA TYR A 37 3.27 -10.42 -10.06
C TYR A 37 3.69 -9.83 -8.71
N ILE A 38 4.91 -10.10 -8.24
CA ILE A 38 5.38 -9.59 -6.93
C ILE A 38 5.62 -8.08 -6.98
N LEU A 39 6.47 -7.62 -7.89
CA LEU A 39 6.90 -6.22 -7.91
C LEU A 39 5.77 -5.25 -8.35
N PRO A 40 4.99 -5.54 -9.41
CA PRO A 40 3.78 -4.79 -9.73
C PRO A 40 2.75 -4.74 -8.59
N THR A 41 2.66 -5.77 -7.74
CA THR A 41 1.75 -5.77 -6.60
C THR A 41 2.18 -4.73 -5.56
N LEU A 42 3.48 -4.63 -5.25
CA LEU A 42 3.99 -3.61 -4.33
C LEU A 42 3.81 -2.20 -4.89
N TYR A 43 4.07 -2.01 -6.19
CA TYR A 43 3.78 -0.74 -6.86
C TYR A 43 2.29 -0.38 -6.76
N HIS A 44 1.39 -1.33 -7.06
CA HIS A 44 -0.05 -1.10 -7.03
C HIS A 44 -0.54 -0.66 -5.65
N ILE A 45 -0.07 -1.31 -4.58
CA ILE A 45 -0.41 -0.92 -3.20
C ILE A 45 -0.07 0.56 -2.95
N VAL A 46 1.15 0.98 -3.32
CA VAL A 46 1.62 2.37 -3.12
C VAL A 46 0.79 3.33 -3.97
N ALA A 47 0.57 3.01 -5.24
CA ALA A 47 -0.17 3.85 -6.18
C ALA A 47 -1.62 4.05 -5.73
N VAL A 48 -2.31 2.99 -5.29
CA VAL A 48 -3.69 3.06 -4.81
C VAL A 48 -3.77 3.89 -3.52
N GLU A 49 -2.93 3.63 -2.52
CA GLU A 49 -2.93 4.42 -1.27
C GLU A 49 -2.73 5.91 -1.55
N TYR A 50 -1.73 6.24 -2.37
CA TYR A 50 -1.42 7.63 -2.70
C TYR A 50 -2.52 8.29 -3.54
N GLY A 51 -3.07 7.57 -4.52
CA GLY A 51 -4.16 8.02 -5.37
C GLY A 51 -5.40 8.39 -4.58
N TRP A 52 -5.84 7.47 -3.71
CA TRP A 52 -7.05 7.67 -2.91
C TRP A 52 -6.88 8.75 -1.83
N ILE A 53 -5.72 8.81 -1.17
CA ILE A 53 -5.52 9.81 -0.11
C ILE A 53 -5.23 11.19 -0.70
N CYS A 54 -4.17 11.32 -1.50
CA CYS A 54 -3.72 12.63 -1.97
C CYS A 54 -4.55 13.13 -3.16
N GLY A 55 -4.86 12.26 -4.12
CA GLY A 55 -5.66 12.63 -5.30
C GLY A 55 -7.15 12.71 -4.99
N GLY A 56 -7.70 11.70 -4.31
CA GLY A 56 -9.12 11.62 -3.99
C GLY A 56 -9.50 12.50 -2.80
N ILE A 57 -9.11 12.11 -1.59
CA ILE A 57 -9.53 12.78 -0.34
C ILE A 57 -9.03 14.22 -0.26
N GLN A 58 -7.75 14.44 -0.57
CA GLN A 58 -7.15 15.78 -0.46
C GLN A 58 -7.30 16.63 -1.73
N GLU A 59 -7.85 16.07 -2.81
CA GLU A 59 -8.04 16.75 -4.11
C GLU A 59 -6.76 17.40 -4.67
N LYS A 60 -5.59 16.85 -4.34
CA LYS A 60 -4.31 17.36 -4.86
C LYS A 60 -4.11 16.86 -6.28
N THR A 61 -3.53 17.71 -7.12
CA THR A 61 -2.93 17.24 -8.37
C THR A 61 -1.72 16.37 -8.04
N ILE A 62 -1.82 15.09 -8.39
CA ILE A 62 -0.77 14.09 -8.12
C ILE A 62 -0.22 13.51 -9.42
N GLU A 63 1.01 13.02 -9.35
CA GLU A 63 1.65 12.25 -10.41
C GLU A 63 1.98 10.84 -9.90
N ILE A 64 1.36 9.85 -10.54
CA ILE A 64 1.66 8.43 -10.37
C ILE A 64 2.31 7.96 -11.66
N PRO A 65 3.63 7.71 -11.68
CA PRO A 65 4.32 7.26 -12.88
C PRO A 65 3.80 5.86 -13.25
N PRO A 66 3.59 5.54 -14.54
CA PRO A 66 3.23 4.19 -14.96
C PRO A 66 4.31 3.19 -14.52
N PHE A 67 3.91 1.93 -14.28
CA PHE A 67 4.81 0.92 -13.72
C PHE A 67 6.09 0.75 -14.56
N GLU A 68 5.97 0.84 -15.88
CA GLU A 68 7.06 0.70 -16.84
C GLU A 68 8.19 1.74 -16.60
N GLU A 69 7.87 2.91 -16.04
CA GLU A 69 8.84 3.95 -15.72
C GLU A 69 9.54 3.72 -14.37
N VAL A 70 8.97 2.87 -13.50
CA VAL A 70 9.48 2.55 -12.16
C VAL A 70 9.67 1.05 -11.95
N ALA A 71 10.03 0.30 -13.00
CA ALA A 71 10.04 -1.17 -13.00
C ALA A 71 11.21 -1.84 -12.23
N SER A 72 11.78 -1.20 -11.20
CA SER A 72 12.79 -1.77 -10.32
C SER A 72 12.45 -1.58 -8.84
N VAL A 73 12.99 -2.46 -7.98
CA VAL A 73 12.77 -2.41 -6.53
C VAL A 73 13.16 -1.04 -5.96
N GLN A 74 14.31 -0.49 -6.36
CA GLN A 74 14.78 0.80 -5.85
C GLN A 74 13.86 1.95 -6.29
N GLN A 75 13.44 1.99 -7.55
CA GLN A 75 12.53 3.04 -8.04
C GLN A 75 11.18 3.01 -7.31
N ILE A 76 10.65 1.82 -7.00
CA ILE A 76 9.38 1.71 -6.26
C ILE A 76 9.57 2.07 -4.78
N LYS A 77 10.72 1.76 -4.17
CA LYS A 77 11.07 2.26 -2.83
C LYS A 77 11.10 3.79 -2.82
N ASP A 78 11.73 4.41 -3.82
CA ASP A 78 11.82 5.86 -3.94
C ASP A 78 10.45 6.50 -4.16
N PHE A 79 9.62 5.90 -5.02
CA PHE A 79 8.22 6.28 -5.22
C PHE A 79 7.41 6.18 -3.91
N SER A 80 7.51 5.04 -3.22
CA SER A 80 6.85 4.83 -1.92
C SER A 80 7.28 5.85 -0.88
N ALA A 81 8.58 6.16 -0.80
CA ALA A 81 9.10 7.16 0.13
C ALA A 81 8.57 8.57 -0.18
N ARG A 82 8.54 8.95 -1.46
CA ARG A 82 7.97 10.23 -1.93
C ARG A 82 6.49 10.33 -1.54
N CYS A 83 5.68 9.34 -1.90
CA CYS A 83 4.26 9.31 -1.57
C CYS A 83 4.01 9.37 -0.07
N HIS A 84 4.81 8.64 0.73
CA HIS A 84 4.68 8.62 2.18
C HIS A 84 4.86 10.01 2.80
N VAL A 85 5.83 10.80 2.33
CA VAL A 85 6.04 12.19 2.82
C VAL A 85 4.79 13.04 2.65
N GLU A 86 4.07 12.86 1.56
CA GLU A 86 2.88 13.66 1.24
C GLU A 86 1.61 13.19 1.95
N LEU A 87 1.39 11.87 2.04
CA LEU A 87 0.16 11.30 2.60
C LEU A 87 0.21 11.13 4.13
N ALA A 88 1.38 10.85 4.71
CA ALA A 88 1.48 10.52 6.14
C ALA A 88 0.97 11.63 7.06
N PRO A 89 1.20 12.94 6.79
CA PRO A 89 0.62 14.01 7.60
C PRO A 89 -0.91 13.97 7.65
N PHE A 90 -1.58 13.56 6.57
CA PHE A 90 -3.03 13.40 6.58
C PHE A 90 -3.47 12.26 7.50
N VAL A 91 -2.84 11.10 7.36
CA VAL A 91 -3.15 9.91 8.17
C VAL A 91 -2.89 10.15 9.66
N TYR A 92 -1.78 10.82 10.00
CA TYR A 92 -1.45 11.15 11.39
C TYR A 92 -2.37 12.20 12.02
N ASN A 93 -2.94 13.11 11.22
CA ASN A 93 -3.90 14.11 11.68
C ASN A 93 -5.36 13.65 11.57
N TRP A 94 -5.60 12.38 11.22
CA TRP A 94 -6.93 11.81 11.13
C TRP A 94 -7.66 11.96 12.48
N ASN A 95 -8.93 12.40 12.42
CA ASN A 95 -9.79 12.49 13.59
C ASN A 95 -11.24 12.15 13.20
N GLU A 96 -12.08 11.91 14.21
CA GLU A 96 -13.44 11.41 14.03
C GLU A 96 -14.34 12.34 13.21
N SER A 97 -14.06 13.66 13.17
CA SER A 97 -14.87 14.59 12.38
C SER A 97 -14.71 14.41 10.87
N LEU A 98 -13.72 13.63 10.43
CA LEU A 98 -13.49 13.34 9.01
C LEU A 98 -14.23 12.09 8.54
N GLU A 99 -14.78 11.27 9.43
CA GLU A 99 -15.36 9.95 9.09
C GLU A 99 -16.47 10.07 8.03
N ASP A 100 -17.36 11.05 8.17
CA ASP A 100 -18.53 11.26 7.32
C ASP A 100 -18.30 12.29 6.19
N CYS A 101 -17.08 12.79 6.02
CA CYS A 101 -16.75 13.63 4.88
C CYS A 101 -16.83 12.82 3.58
N ILE A 102 -17.31 13.44 2.51
CA ILE A 102 -17.53 12.76 1.22
C ILE A 102 -16.36 13.01 0.29
N MET A 103 -15.81 11.93 -0.26
CA MET A 103 -14.97 11.95 -1.44
C MET A 103 -15.82 11.59 -2.66
N ILE A 104 -15.59 12.27 -3.77
CA ILE A 104 -16.15 11.88 -5.07
C ILE A 104 -15.06 11.19 -5.87
N ASP A 105 -15.18 9.88 -6.04
CA ASP A 105 -14.36 9.11 -6.96
C ASP A 105 -14.90 9.28 -8.39
N ILE A 106 -13.99 9.33 -9.38
CA ILE A 106 -14.32 9.34 -10.79
C ILE A 106 -13.77 8.05 -11.38
N THR A 107 -14.65 7.10 -11.69
CA THR A 107 -14.25 5.80 -12.19
C THR A 107 -13.58 5.91 -13.57
N ASP A 108 -12.96 4.83 -14.03
CA ASP A 108 -12.36 4.76 -15.38
C ASP A 108 -13.42 4.99 -16.49
N GLU A 109 -14.70 4.69 -16.22
CA GLU A 109 -15.84 4.95 -17.08
C GLU A 109 -16.37 6.40 -16.99
N GLY A 110 -15.80 7.21 -16.10
CA GLY A 110 -16.19 8.60 -15.85
C GLY A 110 -17.41 8.75 -14.94
N GLU A 111 -17.86 7.66 -14.29
CA GLU A 111 -18.95 7.72 -13.33
C GLU A 111 -18.49 8.38 -12.04
N ARG A 112 -19.41 9.08 -11.37
CA ARG A 112 -19.12 9.79 -10.11
C ARG A 112 -19.70 9.00 -8.95
N GLU A 113 -18.84 8.44 -8.13
CA GLU A 113 -19.24 7.65 -6.96
C GLU A 113 -18.87 8.40 -5.67
N ALA A 114 -19.79 8.37 -4.70
CA ALA A 114 -19.59 9.05 -3.42
C ALA A 114 -19.18 8.03 -2.35
N HIS A 115 -18.08 8.30 -1.66
CA HIS A 115 -17.59 7.47 -0.56
C HIS A 115 -17.32 8.32 0.68
N ASN A 116 -17.60 7.76 1.85
CA ASN A 116 -17.17 8.36 3.11
C ASN A 116 -15.65 8.23 3.24
N TYR A 117 -14.95 9.27 3.67
CA TYR A 117 -13.50 9.19 3.91
C TYR A 117 -13.18 8.05 4.89
N GLY A 118 -14.01 7.84 5.90
CA GLY A 118 -13.88 6.73 6.84
C GLY A 118 -13.90 5.36 6.17
N GLU A 119 -14.77 5.17 5.18
CA GLU A 119 -14.86 3.95 4.39
C GLU A 119 -13.58 3.75 3.56
N VAL A 120 -13.14 4.81 2.88
CA VAL A 120 -11.92 4.82 2.07
C VAL A 120 -10.70 4.43 2.89
N MET A 121 -10.51 5.06 4.06
CA MET A 121 -9.36 4.77 4.91
C MET A 121 -9.32 3.31 5.39
N ARG A 122 -10.48 2.70 5.63
CA ARG A 122 -10.59 1.27 6.00
C ARG A 122 -10.40 0.35 4.78
N HIS A 123 -10.89 0.77 3.62
CA HIS A 123 -10.64 0.09 2.35
C HIS A 123 -9.14 0.00 2.09
N LEU A 124 -8.39 1.10 2.19
CA LEU A 124 -6.94 1.11 1.96
C LEU A 124 -6.16 0.20 2.91
N ILE A 125 -6.55 0.16 4.20
CA ILE A 125 -5.98 -0.78 5.16
C ILE A 125 -6.21 -2.24 4.70
N ALA A 126 -7.45 -2.58 4.36
CA ALA A 126 -7.82 -3.94 3.97
C ALA A 126 -7.19 -4.35 2.63
N HIS A 127 -7.14 -3.43 1.67
CA HIS A 127 -6.56 -3.58 0.33
C HIS A 127 -5.10 -4.01 0.41
N GLU A 128 -4.29 -3.27 1.17
CA GLU A 128 -2.88 -3.64 1.31
C GLU A 128 -2.70 -4.97 2.03
N ILE A 129 -3.41 -5.22 3.13
CA ILE A 129 -3.33 -6.50 3.85
C ILE A 129 -3.69 -7.67 2.93
N HIS A 130 -4.73 -7.49 2.09
CA HIS A 130 -5.14 -8.46 1.09
C HIS A 130 -4.02 -8.74 0.07
N HIS A 131 -3.43 -7.70 -0.53
CA HIS A 131 -2.38 -7.87 -1.53
C HIS A 131 -1.07 -8.43 -0.95
N ILE A 132 -0.68 -8.02 0.26
CA ILE A 132 0.44 -8.59 0.99
C ILE A 132 0.24 -10.08 1.29
N GLY A 133 -1.01 -10.50 1.52
CA GLY A 133 -1.38 -11.91 1.65
C GLY A 133 -0.93 -12.75 0.45
N HIS A 134 -1.10 -12.25 -0.78
CA HIS A 134 -0.64 -12.93 -1.99
C HIS A 134 0.89 -13.11 -2.02
N LEU A 135 1.65 -12.08 -1.64
CA LEU A 135 3.11 -12.14 -1.59
C LEU A 135 3.60 -13.26 -0.66
N SER A 136 2.88 -13.51 0.44
CA SER A 136 3.23 -14.57 1.37
C SER A 136 3.20 -15.96 0.72
N ILE A 137 2.26 -16.22 -0.19
CA ILE A 137 2.17 -17.49 -0.94
C ILE A 137 3.28 -17.56 -1.99
N TRP A 138 3.43 -16.53 -2.81
CA TRP A 138 4.43 -16.51 -3.88
C TRP A 138 5.86 -16.59 -3.36
N SER A 139 6.14 -16.02 -2.18
CA SER A 139 7.44 -16.16 -1.54
C SER A 139 7.79 -17.64 -1.24
N ARG A 140 6.80 -18.44 -0.87
CA ARG A 140 6.97 -19.88 -0.60
C ARG A 140 7.17 -20.68 -1.88
N GLU A 141 6.48 -20.32 -2.95
CA GLU A 141 6.64 -20.96 -4.27
C GLU A 141 8.08 -20.87 -4.79
N ILE A 142 8.79 -19.78 -4.46
CA ILE A 142 10.22 -19.60 -4.81
C ILE A 142 11.18 -20.07 -3.71
N GLY A 143 10.69 -20.83 -2.73
CA GLY A 143 11.51 -21.41 -1.66
C GLY A 143 12.03 -20.41 -0.63
N LYS A 144 11.47 -19.20 -0.55
CA LYS A 144 11.89 -18.16 0.40
C LYS A 144 10.91 -18.06 1.57
N LYS A 145 11.43 -17.63 2.72
CA LYS A 145 10.61 -17.33 3.90
C LYS A 145 9.88 -15.99 3.68
N PRO A 146 8.55 -15.91 3.90
CA PRO A 146 7.81 -14.67 3.83
C PRO A 146 8.19 -13.73 4.99
N VAL A 147 7.96 -12.45 4.78
CA VAL A 147 7.86 -11.45 5.85
C VAL A 147 6.75 -11.85 6.82
N THR A 148 6.95 -11.61 8.12
CA THR A 148 5.93 -11.88 9.13
C THR A 148 4.73 -10.94 8.98
N ALA A 149 3.52 -11.48 8.97
CA ALA A 149 2.27 -10.71 8.96
C ALA A 149 1.73 -10.45 10.38
N ASN A 150 2.51 -10.74 11.43
CA ASN A 150 2.06 -10.50 12.78
C ASN A 150 1.99 -9.00 13.04
N LEU A 151 0.81 -8.52 13.46
CA LEU A 151 0.67 -7.20 14.06
C LEU A 151 1.33 -7.14 15.45
N ILE A 152 1.18 -8.22 16.22
CA ILE A 152 1.75 -8.36 17.56
C ILE A 152 3.29 -8.47 17.46
N GLY A 153 3.99 -7.76 18.35
CA GLY A 153 5.45 -7.81 18.43
C GLY A 153 6.18 -6.86 17.49
N ARG A 154 5.47 -5.99 16.78
CA ARG A 154 6.03 -4.95 15.89
C ARG A 154 6.38 -3.63 16.58
N GLY A 155 6.17 -3.53 17.90
CA GLY A 155 6.47 -2.32 18.66
C GLY A 155 5.51 -1.14 18.39
N LEU A 156 4.33 -1.39 17.81
CA LEU A 156 3.34 -0.35 17.51
C LEU A 156 2.51 0.09 18.73
N PHE A 157 2.51 -0.73 19.78
CA PHE A 157 1.80 -0.47 21.04
C PHE A 157 2.81 -0.51 22.18
N ASP A 158 2.84 0.54 22.99
CA ASP A 158 3.66 0.59 24.19
C ASP A 158 3.11 -0.40 25.23
N ILE A 159 4.00 -1.23 25.79
CA ILE A 159 3.69 -1.95 27.02
C ILE A 159 3.93 -0.97 28.15
N LYS A 160 2.85 -0.36 28.65
CA LYS A 160 2.93 0.37 29.93
C LYS A 160 3.32 -0.65 31.00
N LYS A 161 4.55 -0.54 31.50
CA LYS A 161 5.01 -1.25 32.69
C LYS A 161 4.45 -0.62 33.94
#